data_AF-A0A0D6KET8-F1
#
_entry.id   AF-A0A0D6KET8-F1
#
_cell.length_a   1.000
_cell.length_b   1.000
_cell.length_c   1.000
_cell.angle_alpha   90.00
_cell.angle_beta   90.00
_cell.angle_gamma   90.00
#
_symmetry.space_group_name_H-M   'P 1'
#
loop_
_entity.id
_entity.type
_entity.pdbx_description
1 polymer ?
#
loop_
_entity_poly.entity_id
_entity_poly.type
_entity_poly.pdbx_seq_one_letter_code
_entity_poly.pdbx_strand_id
1 'polypeptide(L)'
;MSHKNEAYFASESHSTKSRTQSSASIPADGIDSETYPKSNSKAEQPIIPLEDDLPKGKRLSVSFSSSDVKKLDWLTNSQQITQNEVLRKAIATEEYIQRVVQTGCTILVRKPDGSIAEVVFR
;
A
#
# COMPACT_ATOMS: atom_id res chain seq x y z
N MET A 1 6.98 31.83 38.43
CA MET A 1 6.36 32.62 37.34
C MET A 1 6.30 31.69 36.13
N SER A 2 5.19 30.96 35.91
CA SER A 2 4.03 31.38 35.08
C SER A 2 4.52 31.81 33.68
N HIS A 3 4.24 31.11 32.58
CA HIS A 3 2.90 30.80 32.08
C HIS A 3 2.82 29.47 31.32
N LYS A 4 1.67 28.82 31.53
CA LYS A 4 1.06 27.76 30.70
C LYS A 4 0.64 28.36 29.35
N ASN A 5 0.56 27.55 28.30
CA ASN A 5 -0.42 27.75 27.24
C ASN A 5 -0.99 26.40 26.79
N GLU A 6 -2.31 26.31 26.92
CA GLU A 6 -3.19 25.18 26.64
C GLU A 6 -3.61 25.14 25.17
N ALA A 7 -3.85 23.89 24.73
CA ALA A 7 -4.83 23.38 23.79
C ALA A 7 -5.59 24.33 22.84
N TYR A 8 -5.61 23.96 21.56
CA TYR A 8 -6.83 24.03 20.73
C TYR A 8 -6.94 22.76 19.86
N PHE A 9 -7.83 21.86 20.29
CA PHE A 9 -8.44 20.84 19.43
C PHE A 9 -9.73 21.46 18.86
N ALA A 10 -9.88 21.48 17.55
CA ALA A 10 -11.16 21.78 16.89
C ALA A 10 -11.65 20.52 16.19
N SER A 11 -12.71 19.94 16.77
CA SER A 11 -13.55 18.90 16.19
C SER A 11 -14.69 19.58 15.42
N GLU A 12 -14.88 19.24 14.16
CA GLU A 12 -16.12 19.55 13.43
C GLU A 12 -16.89 18.27 13.12
N SER A 13 -18.18 18.35 13.42
CA SER A 13 -19.16 17.26 13.45
C SER A 13 -20.24 17.50 12.40
N HIS A 14 -20.69 16.39 11.82
CA HIS A 14 -22.00 16.09 11.22
C HIS A 14 -22.81 17.18 10.49
N SER A 15 -23.16 16.91 9.23
CA SER A 15 -24.41 17.39 8.63
C SER A 15 -25.09 16.30 7.80
N THR A 16 -25.99 15.55 8.45
CA THR A 16 -27.07 14.80 7.82
C THR A 16 -28.20 15.76 7.43
N LYS A 17 -28.62 15.76 6.16
CA LYS A 17 -29.90 16.34 5.74
C LYS A 17 -30.73 15.33 4.99
N SER A 18 -31.67 14.75 5.72
CA SER A 18 -32.91 14.16 5.22
C SER A 18 -33.79 15.25 4.61
N ARG A 19 -34.41 15.01 3.45
CA ARG A 19 -35.62 15.75 3.04
C ARG A 19 -36.58 14.86 2.26
N THR A 20 -37.83 15.06 2.61
CA THR A 20 -39.06 14.29 2.45
C THR A 20 -39.67 14.38 1.05
N GLN A 21 -40.23 13.23 0.64
CA GLN A 21 -41.39 12.93 -0.22
C GLN A 21 -41.95 14.00 -1.18
N SER A 22 -42.19 13.57 -2.43
CA SER A 22 -43.33 14.03 -3.22
C SER A 22 -43.97 12.85 -3.94
N SER A 23 -45.24 12.62 -3.61
CA SER A 23 -46.18 11.65 -4.16
C SER A 23 -46.62 12.02 -5.57
N ALA A 24 -46.69 11.03 -6.46
CA ALA A 24 -47.57 11.07 -7.62
C ALA A 24 -48.15 9.67 -7.83
N SER A 25 -49.45 9.56 -7.57
CA SER A 25 -50.31 8.40 -7.81
C SER A 25 -50.40 8.10 -9.32
N ILE A 26 -50.33 6.83 -9.70
CA ILE A 26 -50.73 6.36 -11.03
C ILE A 26 -51.72 5.20 -10.84
N PRO A 27 -52.90 5.25 -11.49
CA PRO A 27 -53.99 4.30 -11.28
C PRO A 27 -53.70 2.92 -11.86
N ALA A 28 -54.33 1.91 -11.24
CA ALA A 28 -54.39 0.55 -11.73
C ALA A 28 -55.44 0.46 -12.83
N ASP A 29 -55.00 0.15 -14.06
CA ASP A 29 -55.85 -0.44 -15.09
C ASP A 29 -55.01 -1.46 -15.87
N GLY A 30 -55.61 -2.62 -16.08
CA GLY A 30 -54.95 -3.81 -16.62
C GLY A 30 -54.51 -3.66 -18.06
N ILE A 31 -53.40 -4.31 -18.38
CA ILE A 31 -53.06 -4.73 -19.73
C ILE A 31 -52.41 -6.11 -19.66
N ASP A 32 -53.02 -7.00 -20.42
CA ASP A 32 -52.70 -8.40 -20.57
C ASP A 32 -51.29 -8.65 -21.11
N SER A 33 -50.82 -9.86 -20.82
CA SER A 33 -49.67 -10.55 -21.40
C SER A 33 -49.50 -10.32 -22.92
N GLU A 34 -48.30 -9.96 -23.35
CA GLU A 34 -47.42 -10.80 -24.18
C GLU A 34 -46.32 -9.97 -24.88
N THR A 35 -45.15 -10.60 -25.02
CA THR A 35 -44.04 -10.23 -25.91
C THR A 35 -43.04 -9.18 -25.39
N TYR A 36 -42.13 -9.62 -24.52
CA TYR A 36 -40.80 -9.04 -24.46
C TYR A 36 -39.99 -9.49 -25.68
N PRO A 37 -39.45 -8.59 -26.54
CA PRO A 37 -38.40 -9.00 -27.46
C PRO A 37 -37.12 -9.28 -26.66
N LYS A 38 -36.60 -10.51 -26.78
CA LYS A 38 -35.25 -10.87 -26.32
C LYS A 38 -34.25 -9.97 -27.03
N SER A 39 -33.78 -8.94 -26.34
CA SER A 39 -32.58 -8.20 -26.72
C SER A 39 -31.38 -9.11 -26.49
N ASN A 40 -30.99 -9.85 -27.53
CA ASN A 40 -29.66 -10.44 -27.62
C ASN A 40 -28.69 -9.33 -28.06
N SER A 41 -28.39 -8.39 -27.18
CA SER A 41 -27.22 -7.53 -27.35
C SER A 41 -25.99 -8.34 -26.96
N LYS A 42 -25.51 -9.14 -27.91
CA LYS A 42 -24.14 -9.66 -27.93
C LYS A 42 -23.20 -8.47 -28.11
N ALA A 43 -23.02 -7.68 -27.05
CA ALA A 43 -21.85 -6.86 -26.90
C ALA A 43 -20.72 -7.83 -26.55
N GLU A 44 -20.11 -8.41 -27.59
CA GLU A 44 -18.76 -8.95 -27.50
C GLU A 44 -17.87 -7.76 -27.12
N GLN A 45 -17.71 -7.58 -25.80
CA GLN A 45 -16.56 -6.88 -25.26
C GLN A 45 -15.35 -7.48 -25.98
N PRO A 46 -14.47 -6.68 -26.61
CA PRO A 46 -13.20 -7.22 -27.06
C PRO A 46 -12.58 -7.86 -25.83
N ILE A 47 -12.29 -9.17 -25.91
CA ILE A 47 -11.53 -9.88 -24.89
C ILE A 47 -10.15 -9.23 -24.95
N ILE A 48 -9.95 -8.14 -24.21
CA ILE A 48 -8.62 -7.66 -23.88
C ILE A 48 -8.03 -8.84 -23.11
N PRO A 49 -6.94 -9.48 -23.58
CA PRO A 49 -6.20 -10.39 -22.72
C PRO A 49 -5.90 -9.59 -21.45
N LEU A 50 -6.58 -9.91 -20.35
CA LEU A 50 -6.21 -9.41 -19.05
C LEU A 50 -4.78 -9.90 -18.85
N GLU A 51 -3.82 -8.98 -18.94
CA GLU A 51 -2.41 -9.32 -18.82
C GLU A 51 -2.18 -9.96 -17.45
N ASP A 52 -2.17 -11.30 -17.45
CA ASP A 52 -1.87 -12.17 -16.31
C ASP A 52 -0.37 -12.14 -15.95
N ASP A 53 0.42 -11.28 -16.61
CA ASP A 53 1.86 -11.11 -16.42
C ASP A 53 2.21 -10.02 -15.40
N LEU A 54 1.31 -9.71 -14.46
CA LEU A 54 1.75 -9.16 -13.18
C LEU A 54 2.65 -10.22 -12.54
N PRO A 55 3.94 -9.94 -12.25
CA PRO A 55 4.86 -10.96 -11.76
C PRO A 55 4.31 -11.56 -10.47
N LYS A 56 3.79 -12.79 -10.56
CA LYS A 56 3.30 -13.52 -9.39
C LYS A 56 4.48 -13.68 -8.44
N GLY A 57 4.35 -13.09 -7.25
CA GLY A 57 5.36 -13.19 -6.22
C GLY A 57 5.66 -14.66 -5.92
N LYS A 58 6.93 -15.06 -6.03
CA LYS A 58 7.37 -16.41 -5.68
C LYS A 58 7.41 -16.55 -4.16
N ARG A 59 6.68 -17.51 -3.60
CA ARG A 59 6.75 -17.83 -2.17
C ARG A 59 8.06 -18.57 -1.88
N LEU A 60 8.82 -18.07 -0.90
CA LEU A 60 10.05 -18.69 -0.42
C LEU A 60 9.88 -19.03 1.07
N SER A 61 10.51 -20.11 1.51
CA SER A 61 10.63 -20.48 2.92
C SER A 61 12.10 -20.46 3.31
N VAL A 62 12.44 -19.71 4.35
CA VAL A 62 13.82 -19.52 4.82
C VAL A 62 13.83 -19.61 6.33
N SER A 63 14.84 -20.27 6.87
CA SER A 63 15.06 -20.39 8.32
C SER A 63 16.17 -19.44 8.74
N PHE A 64 15.93 -18.70 9.83
CA PHE A 64 16.88 -17.73 10.38
C PHE A 64 17.39 -18.18 11.75
N SER A 65 18.62 -17.79 12.07
CA SER A 65 19.14 -17.92 13.43
C SER A 65 18.35 -17.03 14.39
N SER A 66 18.34 -17.37 15.68
CA SER A 66 17.70 -16.53 16.70
C SER A 66 18.27 -15.11 16.75
N SER A 67 19.57 -14.93 16.46
CA SER A 67 20.20 -13.61 16.36
C SER A 67 19.71 -12.80 15.17
N ASP A 68 19.43 -13.44 14.03
CA ASP A 68 18.98 -12.72 12.84
C ASP A 68 17.50 -12.34 12.93
N VAL A 69 16.67 -13.17 13.57
CA VAL A 69 15.29 -12.82 13.91
C VAL A 69 15.24 -11.55 14.77
N LYS A 70 16.12 -11.43 15.77
CA LYS A 70 16.23 -10.21 16.59
C LYS A 70 16.58 -8.96 15.77
N LYS A 71 17.46 -9.09 14.77
CA LYS A 71 17.81 -7.98 13.86
C LYS A 71 16.62 -7.61 12.98
N LEU A 72 15.89 -8.60 12.45
CA LEU A 72 14.68 -8.37 11.67
C LEU A 72 13.61 -7.66 12.49
N ASP A 73 13.38 -8.09 13.73
CA ASP A 73 12.40 -7.45 14.63
C ASP A 73 12.81 -6.00 14.94
N TRP A 74 14.09 -5.75 15.19
CA TRP A 74 14.59 -4.38 15.39
C TRP A 74 14.36 -3.50 14.15
N LEU A 75 14.61 -4.01 12.94
CA LEU A 75 14.36 -3.29 11.69
C LEU A 75 12.86 -3.02 11.46
N THR A 76 12.01 -4.01 11.74
CA THR A 76 10.55 -3.86 11.64
C THR A 76 10.04 -2.78 12.60
N ASN A 77 10.50 -2.80 13.86
CA ASN A 77 10.08 -1.83 14.87
C ASN A 77 10.63 -0.42 14.61
N SER A 78 11.88 -0.29 14.18
CA SER A 78 12.49 1.01 13.90
C SER A 78 11.88 1.70 12.68
N GLN A 79 11.46 0.93 11.67
CA GLN A 79 10.92 1.46 10.42
C GLN A 79 9.39 1.40 10.33
N GLN A 80 8.72 0.76 11.30
CA GLN A 80 7.27 0.56 11.34
C GLN A 80 6.73 -0.14 10.08
N ILE A 81 7.43 -1.19 9.63
CA ILE A 81 7.07 -1.99 8.44
C ILE A 81 7.14 -3.49 8.72
N THR A 82 6.43 -4.29 7.92
CA THR A 82 6.38 -5.75 8.11
C THR A 82 7.74 -6.43 7.87
N GLN A 83 7.96 -7.61 8.45
CA GLN A 83 9.19 -8.39 8.23
C GLN A 83 9.44 -8.69 6.74
N ASN A 84 8.36 -8.94 5.97
CA ASN A 84 8.48 -9.15 4.51
C ASN A 84 8.97 -7.89 3.78
N GLU A 85 8.55 -6.70 4.21
CA GLU A 85 9.03 -5.44 3.65
C GLU A 85 10.48 -5.17 4.04
N VAL A 86 10.86 -5.46 5.29
CA VAL A 86 12.26 -5.41 5.72
C VAL A 86 13.13 -6.32 4.84
N LEU A 87 12.71 -7.56 4.61
CA LEU A 87 13.44 -8.49 3.75
C LEU A 87 13.56 -7.97 2.31
N ARG A 88 12.47 -7.44 1.73
CA ARG A 88 12.52 -6.82 0.40
C ARG A 88 13.49 -5.63 0.34
N LYS A 89 13.47 -4.76 1.36
CA LYS A 89 14.38 -3.61 1.45
C LYS A 89 15.83 -4.06 1.64
N ALA A 90 16.07 -5.07 2.46
CA ALA A 90 17.41 -5.61 2.69
C ALA A 90 18.00 -6.16 1.39
N ILE A 91 17.22 -6.94 0.62
CA ILE A 91 17.64 -7.46 -0.69
C ILE A 91 17.96 -6.33 -1.66
N ALA A 92 17.07 -5.34 -1.79
CA ALA A 92 17.29 -4.20 -2.70
C ALA A 92 18.50 -3.34 -2.29
N THR A 93 18.71 -3.17 -0.98
CA THR A 93 19.85 -2.41 -0.45
C THR A 93 21.16 -3.14 -0.70
N GLU A 94 21.20 -4.44 -0.45
CA GLU A 94 22.37 -5.28 -0.71
C GLU A 94 22.71 -5.28 -2.21
N GLU A 95 21.72 -5.47 -3.08
CA GLU A 95 21.92 -5.39 -4.53
C GLU A 95 22.52 -4.04 -4.95
N TYR A 96 21.96 -2.93 -4.45
CA TYR A 96 22.46 -1.60 -4.74
C TYR A 96 23.92 -1.43 -4.29
N ILE A 97 24.23 -1.81 -3.05
CA ILE A 97 25.60 -1.76 -2.50
C ILE A 97 26.56 -2.55 -3.38
N GLN A 98 26.21 -3.78 -3.73
CA GLN A 98 27.06 -4.64 -4.56
C GLN A 98 27.31 -4.03 -5.94
N ARG A 99 26.29 -3.46 -6.59
CA ARG A 99 26.46 -2.77 -7.89
C ARG A 99 27.39 -1.57 -7.78
N VAL A 100 27.21 -0.74 -6.75
CA VAL A 100 28.05 0.45 -6.50
C VAL A 100 29.51 0.04 -6.27
N VAL A 101 29.75 -0.96 -5.43
CA VAL A 101 31.11 -1.48 -5.17
C VAL A 101 31.75 -2.05 -6.43
N GLN A 102 31.01 -2.82 -7.23
CA GLN A 102 31.51 -3.39 -8.49
C GLN A 102 31.89 -2.33 -9.53
N THR A 103 31.25 -1.16 -9.51
CA THR A 103 31.63 -0.01 -10.36
C THR A 103 32.86 0.75 -9.86
N GLY A 104 33.45 0.34 -8.73
CA GLY A 104 34.61 0.99 -8.13
C GLY A 104 34.26 2.24 -7.31
N CYS A 105 33.00 2.41 -6.92
CA CYS A 105 32.58 3.52 -6.09
C CYS A 105 32.81 3.24 -4.59
N THR A 106 33.12 4.30 -3.84
CA THR A 106 33.25 4.26 -2.37
C THR A 106 31.94 4.62 -1.70
N ILE A 107 31.57 3.88 -0.64
CA ILE A 107 30.42 4.18 0.20
C ILE A 107 30.87 4.92 1.46
N LEU A 108 30.32 6.11 1.69
CA LEU A 108 30.60 6.95 2.84
C LEU A 108 29.38 7.00 3.78
N VAL A 109 29.62 6.85 5.08
CA VAL A 109 28.59 7.00 6.13
C VAL A 109 28.93 8.21 6.98
N ARG A 110 27.98 9.14 7.05
CA ARG A 110 28.04 10.28 7.97
C ARG A 110 27.40 9.90 9.30
N LYS A 111 28.16 9.98 10.38
CA LYS A 111 27.69 9.73 11.75
C LYS A 111 26.93 10.95 12.29
N PRO A 112 26.13 10.80 13.37
CA PRO A 112 25.41 11.91 13.99
C PRO A 112 26.31 13.04 14.51
N ASP A 113 27.56 12.72 14.89
CA ASP A 113 28.59 13.69 15.29
C ASP A 113 29.17 14.50 14.11
N GLY A 114 28.75 14.20 12.88
CA GLY A 114 29.21 14.86 11.66
C GLY A 114 30.46 14.23 11.05
N SER A 115 31.12 13.28 11.72
CA SER A 115 32.26 12.57 11.16
C SER A 115 31.84 11.68 9.98
N ILE A 116 32.76 11.49 9.03
CA ILE A 116 32.55 10.64 7.85
C ILE A 116 33.45 9.41 7.99
N ALA A 117 32.88 8.23 7.77
CA ALA A 117 33.61 6.96 7.71
C ALA A 117 33.39 6.29 6.35
N GLU A 118 34.43 5.67 5.82
CA GLU A 118 34.33 4.80 4.65
C GLU A 118 33.90 3.40 5.06
N VAL A 119 32.95 2.82 4.33
CA VAL A 119 32.52 1.44 4.52
C VAL A 119 33.21 0.57 3.48
N VAL A 120 34.09 -0.32 3.97
CA VAL A 120 34.83 -1.25 3.13
C VAL A 120 34.14 -2.61 3.17
N PHE A 121 33.67 -3.07 2.01
CA PHE A 121 33.13 -4.41 1.81
C PHE A 121 34.27 -5.32 1.30
N ARG A 122 34.42 -6.51 1.88
CA ARG A 122 35.45 -7.51 1.53
C ARG A 122 34.83 -8.74 0.89
#